data_AF-A0A1T5CHA2-F1
#
_entry.id   AF-A0A1T5CHA2-F1
#
_cell.length_a   1.000
_cell.length_b   1.000
_cell.length_c   1.000
_cell.angle_alpha   90.00
_cell.angle_beta   90.00
_cell.angle_gamma   90.00
#
_symmetry.space_group_name_H-M   'P 1'
#
loop_
_entity.id
_entity.type
_entity.pdbx_description
1 polymer ?
#
loop_
_entity_poly.entity_id
_entity_poly.type
_entity_poly.pdbx_seq_one_letter_code
_entity_poly.pdbx_strand_id
1 'polypeptide(L)'
;MKKILLSLGGIFIIAIIGLIYLSGYKIPNTNKHPEIPYFPKTTNSDQFVNQQVDSLYINNYYLIPKTDYILINYKKSDNNNDETRIAVIKKNLKPIYDFYSKGSVSYGYDAQKNWVYFSSASSENKDLKPFVLDINTLKTHDISETKFKNKKLSFDGNLIAIKMAGDNGINVHNIQLFDKAVTGNSLGRISYGTPSSGVEGRGKVYEKDRGIFTQSRDYFFKMKLKNEEVEFKTNLFYNSDNYFDELNSPKTDQDTLLYYSDKRFYQFYKKK
;
A
#
# COMPACT_ATOMS: atom_id res chain seq x y z
N MET A 1 -27.82 -37.17 -43.96
CA MET A 1 -27.03 -37.37 -42.71
C MET A 1 -26.23 -36.14 -42.27
N LYS A 2 -25.39 -35.52 -43.12
CA LYS A 2 -24.61 -34.31 -42.74
C LYS A 2 -25.42 -33.15 -42.14
N LYS A 3 -26.62 -32.86 -42.67
CA LYS A 3 -27.49 -31.77 -42.16
C LYS A 3 -28.04 -32.03 -40.75
N ILE A 4 -28.27 -33.29 -40.38
CA ILE A 4 -28.79 -33.69 -39.06
C ILE A 4 -27.67 -33.64 -38.00
N LEU A 5 -26.44 -33.98 -38.38
CA LEU A 5 -25.27 -33.88 -37.50
C LEU A 5 -24.93 -32.41 -37.17
N LEU A 6 -25.07 -31.52 -38.16
CA LEU A 6 -24.90 -30.06 -37.98
C LEU A 6 -25.97 -29.46 -37.06
N SER A 7 -27.23 -29.91 -37.16
CA SER A 7 -28.29 -29.41 -36.27
C SER A 7 -28.12 -29.91 -34.83
N LEU A 8 -27.69 -31.17 -34.63
CA LEU A 8 -27.41 -31.73 -33.31
C LEU A 8 -26.23 -31.02 -32.62
N GLY A 9 -25.17 -30.71 -33.36
CA GLY A 9 -24.03 -29.94 -32.83
C GLY A 9 -24.42 -28.53 -32.40
N GLY A 10 -25.26 -27.84 -33.18
CA GLY A 10 -25.76 -26.51 -32.84
C GLY A 10 -26.64 -26.50 -31.58
N ILE A 11 -27.53 -27.49 -31.44
CA ILE A 11 -28.38 -27.64 -30.25
C ILE A 11 -27.53 -27.91 -29.01
N PHE A 12 -26.47 -28.72 -29.13
CA PHE A 12 -25.56 -29.02 -28.02
C PHE A 12 -24.81 -27.78 -27.53
N ILE A 13 -24.34 -26.91 -28.45
CA ILE A 13 -23.68 -25.65 -28.10
C ILE A 13 -24.67 -24.69 -27.42
N ILE A 14 -25.89 -24.57 -27.92
CA ILE A 14 -26.94 -23.73 -27.31
C ILE A 14 -27.30 -24.23 -25.91
N ALA A 15 -27.40 -25.55 -25.72
CA ALA A 15 -27.65 -26.15 -24.42
C ALA A 15 -26.51 -25.89 -23.42
N ILE A 16 -25.25 -25.95 -23.87
CA ILE A 16 -24.09 -25.59 -23.05
C ILE A 16 -24.13 -24.10 -22.67
N ILE A 17 -24.39 -23.20 -23.61
CA ILE A 17 -24.50 -21.76 -23.34
C ILE A 17 -25.66 -21.48 -22.36
N GLY A 18 -26.80 -22.15 -22.53
CA GLY A 18 -27.95 -22.05 -21.63
C GLY A 18 -27.64 -22.56 -20.22
N LEU A 19 -26.94 -23.69 -20.09
CA LEU A 19 -26.48 -24.23 -18.81
C LEU A 19 -25.50 -23.30 -18.10
N ILE A 20 -24.58 -22.69 -18.85
CA ILE A 20 -23.64 -21.67 -18.36
C ILE A 20 -24.44 -20.47 -17.81
N TYR A 21 -25.41 -19.94 -18.56
CA TYR A 21 -26.27 -18.85 -18.08
C TYR A 21 -27.10 -19.22 -16.84
N LEU A 22 -27.69 -20.42 -16.82
CA LEU A 22 -28.49 -20.92 -15.69
C LEU A 22 -27.65 -21.21 -14.45
N SER A 23 -26.37 -21.57 -14.59
CA SER A 23 -25.44 -21.75 -13.46
C SER A 23 -24.98 -20.43 -12.84
N GLY A 24 -25.55 -19.28 -13.26
CA GLY A 24 -25.15 -17.96 -12.79
C GLY A 24 -23.81 -17.50 -13.35
N TYR A 25 -23.30 -18.15 -14.41
CA TYR A 25 -22.09 -17.69 -15.08
C TYR A 25 -22.41 -16.42 -15.86
N LYS A 26 -22.00 -15.27 -15.32
CA LYS A 26 -21.95 -14.03 -16.08
C LYS A 26 -20.81 -14.15 -17.09
N ILE A 27 -21.13 -13.97 -18.38
CA ILE A 27 -20.12 -13.67 -19.40
C ILE A 27 -19.20 -12.58 -18.83
N PRO A 28 -17.86 -12.74 -18.86
CA PRO A 28 -16.94 -11.73 -18.38
C PRO A 28 -17.36 -10.40 -18.98
N ASN A 29 -17.78 -9.49 -18.11
CA ASN A 29 -18.33 -8.20 -18.48
C ASN A 29 -17.42 -7.59 -19.54
N THR A 30 -17.97 -7.13 -20.67
CA THR A 30 -17.28 -6.20 -21.57
C THR A 30 -16.62 -5.16 -20.68
N ASN A 31 -15.29 -5.05 -20.75
CA ASN A 31 -14.54 -4.21 -19.83
C ASN A 31 -15.15 -2.80 -19.89
N LYS A 32 -15.87 -2.40 -18.84
CA LYS A 32 -16.62 -1.14 -18.76
C LYS A 32 -15.71 0.06 -18.98
N HIS A 33 -14.42 -0.12 -18.70
CA HIS A 33 -13.38 0.87 -18.70
C HIS A 33 -12.13 0.35 -19.45
N PRO A 34 -12.20 0.19 -20.78
CA PRO A 34 -11.13 -0.42 -21.57
C PRO A 34 -9.89 0.47 -21.69
N GLU A 35 -10.07 1.78 -21.63
CA GLU A 35 -8.99 2.76 -21.80
C GLU A 35 -8.30 3.14 -20.48
N ILE A 36 -8.88 2.79 -19.32
CA ILE A 36 -8.29 3.10 -18.01
C ILE A 36 -7.07 2.20 -17.78
N PRO A 37 -5.86 2.79 -17.64
CA PRO A 37 -4.65 2.02 -17.46
C PRO A 37 -4.47 1.58 -16.01
N TYR A 38 -3.63 0.57 -15.83
CA TYR A 38 -3.28 0.07 -14.51
C TYR A 38 -2.29 0.96 -13.79
N PHE A 39 -2.50 1.14 -12.48
CA PHE A 39 -1.58 1.80 -11.58
C PHE A 39 -0.15 1.27 -11.73
N PRO A 40 0.89 2.14 -11.81
CA PRO A 40 0.84 3.60 -11.62
C PRO A 40 0.62 4.43 -12.91
N LYS A 41 0.17 3.83 -14.02
CA LYS A 41 -0.07 4.57 -15.27
C LYS A 41 -1.37 5.37 -15.21
N THR A 42 -1.49 6.42 -16.04
CA THR A 42 -2.64 7.34 -16.10
C THR A 42 -3.22 7.44 -17.52
N THR A 43 -4.52 7.71 -17.65
CA THR A 43 -5.21 7.90 -18.94
C THR A 43 -4.60 9.04 -19.77
N ASN A 44 -4.10 10.09 -19.11
CA ASN A 44 -3.56 11.30 -19.73
C ASN A 44 -2.04 11.37 -19.55
N SER A 45 -1.35 10.27 -19.88
CA SER A 45 0.10 10.13 -19.67
C SER A 45 0.94 11.10 -20.50
N ASP A 46 0.36 11.77 -21.49
CA ASP A 46 0.95 12.88 -22.24
C ASP A 46 1.08 14.14 -21.37
N GLN A 47 0.09 14.43 -20.52
CA GLN A 47 0.00 15.63 -19.68
C GLN A 47 0.44 15.41 -18.24
N PHE A 48 0.27 14.21 -17.71
CA PHE A 48 0.54 13.91 -16.31
C PHE A 48 1.57 12.80 -16.15
N VAL A 49 2.26 12.84 -15.01
CA VAL A 49 3.13 11.78 -14.55
C VAL A 49 2.60 11.30 -13.20
N ASN A 50 2.42 9.99 -13.10
CA ASN A 50 2.28 9.30 -11.82
C ASN A 50 3.41 8.27 -11.74
N GLN A 51 4.36 8.48 -10.83
CA GLN A 51 5.55 7.65 -10.77
C GLN A 51 5.90 7.29 -9.33
N GLN A 52 6.36 6.04 -9.18
CA GLN A 52 7.01 5.59 -7.96
C GLN A 52 8.33 6.35 -7.82
N VAL A 53 8.60 6.88 -6.63
CA VAL A 53 9.75 7.79 -6.46
C VAL A 53 11.00 7.10 -5.94
N ASP A 54 10.83 6.02 -5.19
CA ASP A 54 11.93 5.24 -4.63
C ASP A 54 11.83 3.76 -5.01
N SER A 55 12.91 3.00 -4.86
CA SER A 55 12.87 1.54 -4.93
C SER A 55 12.61 0.90 -3.56
N LEU A 56 12.26 1.70 -2.54
CA LEU A 56 12.23 1.29 -1.14
C LEU A 56 10.87 0.71 -0.78
N TYR A 57 10.87 -0.32 0.05
CA TYR A 57 9.65 -0.87 0.64
C TYR A 57 9.40 -0.17 1.98
N ILE A 58 8.52 0.81 1.98
CA ILE A 58 8.13 1.56 3.17
C ILE A 58 7.16 0.71 3.98
N ASN A 59 7.64 0.16 5.10
CA ASN A 59 6.83 -0.62 6.03
C ASN A 59 5.83 0.27 6.77
N ASN A 60 6.30 1.44 7.22
CA ASN A 60 5.51 2.43 7.92
C ASN A 60 6.17 3.81 7.81
N TYR A 61 5.38 4.88 7.87
CA TYR A 61 5.86 6.27 7.86
C TYR A 61 5.09 7.18 8.82
N TYR A 62 5.71 8.27 9.24
CA TYR A 62 5.11 9.27 10.11
C TYR A 62 5.46 10.67 9.62
N LEU A 63 4.42 11.48 9.38
CA LEU A 63 4.57 12.88 9.00
C LEU A 63 4.88 13.70 10.26
N ILE A 64 6.07 14.29 10.32
CA ILE A 64 6.51 15.07 11.47
C ILE A 64 5.79 16.43 11.46
N PRO A 65 4.88 16.72 12.41
CA PRO A 65 4.05 17.93 12.38
C PRO A 65 4.89 19.21 12.36
N LYS A 66 4.41 20.23 11.64
CA LYS A 66 5.07 21.54 11.50
C LYS A 66 6.49 21.49 10.90
N THR A 67 6.87 20.37 10.27
CA THR A 67 8.12 20.24 9.52
C THR A 67 7.86 19.71 8.10
N ASP A 68 8.90 19.75 7.28
CA ASP A 68 8.93 19.11 5.96
C ASP A 68 9.52 17.70 6.01
N TYR A 69 9.52 17.06 7.17
CA TYR A 69 10.16 15.76 7.37
C TYR A 69 9.14 14.63 7.50
N ILE A 70 9.58 13.45 7.06
CA ILE A 70 8.88 12.19 7.16
C ILE A 70 9.86 11.21 7.81
N LEU A 71 9.43 10.58 8.91
CA LEU A 71 10.12 9.44 9.49
C LEU A 71 9.63 8.18 8.77
N ILE A 72 10.53 7.35 8.26
CA ILE A 72 10.19 6.12 7.56
C ILE A 72 10.90 4.93 8.17
N ASN A 73 10.20 3.81 8.28
CA ASN A 73 10.79 2.48 8.40
C ASN A 73 10.67 1.81 7.04
N TYR A 74 11.80 1.35 6.49
CA TYR A 74 11.83 0.82 5.14
C TYR A 74 12.70 -0.43 4.99
N LYS A 75 12.60 -1.09 3.83
CA LYS A 75 13.48 -2.18 3.39
C LYS A 75 13.99 -1.89 1.99
N LYS A 76 15.18 -2.40 1.67
CA LYS A 76 15.72 -2.34 0.30
C LYS A 76 15.11 -3.39 -0.64
N SER A 77 14.52 -4.45 -0.06
CA SER A 77 13.86 -5.56 -0.77
C SER A 77 12.75 -6.12 0.10
N ASP A 78 11.66 -6.62 -0.50
CA ASP A 78 10.51 -7.17 0.24
C ASP A 78 10.90 -8.41 1.08
N ASN A 79 11.98 -9.09 0.71
CA ASN A 79 12.43 -10.34 1.35
C ASN A 79 13.32 -10.13 2.59
N ASN A 80 13.70 -8.90 2.92
CA ASN A 80 14.64 -8.63 4.01
C ASN A 80 13.88 -8.35 5.31
N ASN A 81 13.61 -9.39 6.11
CA ASN A 81 12.89 -9.26 7.38
C ASN A 81 13.79 -9.05 8.59
N ASP A 82 15.08 -9.36 8.47
CA ASP A 82 16.01 -9.37 9.60
C ASP A 82 16.80 -8.06 9.77
N GLU A 83 16.46 -7.01 9.01
CA GLU A 83 17.05 -5.68 9.14
C GLU A 83 16.03 -4.64 9.60
N THR A 84 16.47 -3.70 10.45
CA THR A 84 15.73 -2.47 10.71
C THR A 84 16.42 -1.32 9.99
N ARG A 85 15.70 -0.65 9.08
CA ARG A 85 16.14 0.62 8.49
C ARG A 85 15.16 1.71 8.82
N ILE A 86 15.67 2.80 9.38
CA ILE A 86 14.88 3.97 9.73
C ILE A 86 15.56 5.17 9.12
N ALA A 87 14.81 6.00 8.40
CA ALA A 87 15.33 7.23 7.85
C ALA A 87 14.42 8.40 8.19
N VAL A 88 15.03 9.58 8.29
CA VAL A 88 14.30 10.84 8.24
C VAL A 88 14.57 11.40 6.85
N ILE A 89 13.50 11.67 6.12
CA ILE A 89 13.56 12.20 4.76
C ILE A 89 12.78 13.51 4.70
N LYS A 90 13.14 14.38 3.76
CA LYS A 90 12.31 15.54 3.40
C LYS A 90 11.09 15.09 2.59
N LYS A 91 10.03 15.89 2.53
CA LYS A 91 8.89 15.69 1.60
C LYS A 91 9.28 15.71 0.13
N ASN A 92 10.42 16.31 -0.22
CA ASN A 92 11.02 16.16 -1.55
C ASN A 92 11.85 14.87 -1.71
N LEU A 93 11.72 13.95 -0.74
CA LEU A 93 12.27 12.60 -0.71
C LEU A 93 13.80 12.51 -0.65
N LYS A 94 14.47 13.62 -0.31
CA LYS A 94 15.89 13.60 0.00
C LYS A 94 16.12 13.09 1.43
N PRO A 95 16.93 12.02 1.63
CA PRO A 95 17.27 11.57 2.96
C PRO A 95 18.14 12.62 3.66
N ILE A 96 17.88 12.82 4.96
CA ILE A 96 18.68 13.69 5.82
C ILE A 96 19.31 12.93 6.99
N TYR A 97 18.78 11.76 7.30
CA TYR A 97 19.34 10.82 8.25
C TYR A 97 18.96 9.40 7.85
N ASP A 98 19.88 8.45 8.00
CA ASP A 98 19.66 7.02 7.76
C ASP A 98 20.29 6.22 8.90
N PHE A 99 19.51 5.32 9.46
CA PHE A 99 19.92 4.35 10.45
C PHE A 99 19.68 2.94 9.92
N TYR A 100 20.69 2.09 10.08
CA TYR A 100 20.64 0.68 9.71
C TYR A 100 21.11 -0.19 10.87
N SER A 101 20.40 -1.29 11.09
CA SER A 101 20.79 -2.35 12.01
C SER A 101 20.41 -3.72 11.45
N LYS A 102 21.28 -4.72 11.67
CA LYS A 102 21.13 -6.11 11.22
C LYS A 102 20.18 -6.94 12.12
N GLY A 103 19.30 -6.28 12.86
CA GLY A 103 18.33 -6.94 13.73
C GLY A 103 17.21 -5.99 14.12
N SER A 104 16.24 -6.47 14.89
CA SER A 104 15.11 -5.67 15.34
C SER A 104 15.57 -4.55 16.29
N VAL A 105 15.08 -3.33 16.03
CA VAL A 105 15.29 -2.16 16.89
C VAL A 105 13.94 -1.64 17.34
N SER A 106 13.79 -1.38 18.64
CA SER A 106 12.62 -0.67 19.16
C SER A 106 12.87 0.81 18.95
N TYR A 107 11.92 1.48 18.33
CA TYR A 107 11.96 2.91 18.10
C TYR A 107 10.64 3.57 18.47
N GLY A 108 10.67 4.87 18.72
CA GLY A 108 9.49 5.67 19.01
C GLY A 108 9.74 7.14 18.74
N TYR A 109 8.66 7.89 18.45
CA TYR A 109 8.72 9.31 18.16
C TYR A 109 8.03 10.13 19.25
N ASP A 110 8.76 11.07 19.86
CA ASP A 110 8.27 12.04 20.84
C ASP A 110 7.96 13.36 20.14
N ALA A 111 6.66 13.64 19.99
CA ALA A 111 6.16 14.81 19.27
C ALA A 111 6.39 16.14 20.00
N GLN A 112 6.61 16.13 21.31
CA GLN A 112 6.84 17.35 22.08
C GLN A 112 8.28 17.85 21.89
N LYS A 113 9.23 16.91 21.80
CA LYS A 113 10.66 17.22 21.63
C LYS A 113 11.14 17.11 20.19
N ASN A 114 10.34 16.55 19.30
CA ASN A 114 10.74 16.10 17.97
C ASN A 114 11.96 15.15 18.05
N TRP A 115 11.89 14.15 18.92
CA TRP A 115 12.97 13.18 19.12
C TRP A 115 12.57 11.79 18.66
N VAL A 116 13.46 11.09 17.97
CA VAL A 116 13.31 9.67 17.65
C VAL A 116 14.24 8.88 18.56
N TYR A 117 13.68 7.97 19.34
CA TYR A 117 14.43 7.09 20.23
C TYR A 117 14.73 5.78 19.52
N PHE A 118 15.92 5.25 19.76
CA PHE A 118 16.35 3.96 19.26
C PHE A 118 16.89 3.13 20.42
N SER A 119 16.56 1.85 20.43
CA SER A 119 17.13 0.89 21.37
C SER A 119 17.08 -0.52 20.79
N SER A 120 17.97 -1.38 21.27
CA SER A 120 17.91 -2.80 20.94
C SER A 120 16.55 -3.41 21.33
N ALA A 121 15.93 -4.15 20.40
CA ALA A 121 14.76 -4.97 20.67
C ALA A 121 15.08 -6.46 20.77
N SER A 122 16.26 -6.89 20.32
CA SER A 122 16.62 -8.30 20.20
C SER A 122 18.00 -8.61 20.79
N SER A 123 18.20 -9.88 21.14
CA SER A 123 19.50 -10.41 21.58
C SER A 123 20.59 -10.34 20.51
N GLU A 124 20.24 -10.05 19.26
CA GLU A 124 21.17 -9.93 18.13
C GLU A 124 21.80 -8.54 18.04
N ASN A 125 21.23 -7.55 18.73
CA ASN A 125 21.72 -6.17 18.79
C ASN A 125 22.12 -5.77 20.23
N LYS A 126 22.77 -6.66 21.00
CA LYS A 126 23.12 -6.37 22.41
C LYS A 126 24.03 -5.15 22.57
N ASP A 127 24.81 -4.82 21.54
CA ASP A 127 25.76 -3.72 21.59
C ASP A 127 25.16 -2.36 21.20
N LEU A 128 23.90 -2.35 20.72
CA LEU A 128 23.22 -1.10 20.38
C LEU A 128 22.81 -0.35 21.65
N LYS A 129 23.67 0.56 22.09
CA LYS A 129 23.37 1.50 23.18
C LYS A 129 22.16 2.38 22.78
N PRO A 130 21.20 2.61 23.69
CA PRO A 130 20.10 3.51 23.39
C PRO A 130 20.59 4.92 23.06
N PHE A 131 20.04 5.50 22.01
CA PHE A 131 20.33 6.87 21.60
C PHE A 131 19.06 7.57 21.10
N VAL A 132 19.10 8.89 21.03
CA VAL A 132 18.07 9.74 20.43
C VAL A 132 18.65 10.44 19.22
N LEU A 133 17.83 10.58 18.19
CA LEU A 133 18.00 11.58 17.14
C LEU A 133 17.12 12.79 17.46
N ASP A 134 17.72 13.95 17.63
CA ASP A 134 16.99 15.22 17.70
C ASP A 134 16.72 15.71 16.26
N ILE A 135 15.46 15.74 15.85
CA ILE A 135 15.07 16.10 14.48
C ILE A 135 15.29 17.59 14.20
N ASN A 136 15.27 18.45 15.22
CA ASN A 136 15.46 19.89 15.03
C ASN A 136 16.92 20.21 14.69
N THR A 137 17.86 19.45 15.25
CA THR A 137 19.30 19.67 15.06
C THR A 137 19.98 18.63 14.17
N LEU A 138 19.29 17.52 13.88
CA LEU A 138 19.80 16.33 13.20
C LEU A 138 21.05 15.72 13.87
N LYS A 139 21.15 15.87 15.19
CA LYS A 139 22.24 15.31 16.00
C LYS A 139 21.75 14.13 16.83
N THR A 140 22.66 13.18 17.06
CA THR A 140 22.41 12.04 17.94
C THR A 140 22.98 12.30 19.33
N HIS A 141 22.28 11.78 20.33
CA HIS A 141 22.67 11.84 21.73
C HIS A 141 22.51 10.47 22.39
N ASP A 142 23.56 10.00 23.06
CA ASP A 142 23.48 8.79 23.87
C ASP A 142 22.54 9.00 25.07
N ILE A 143 21.81 7.96 25.43
CA ILE A 143 20.93 7.97 26.60
C ILE A 143 21.21 6.76 27.46
N SER A 144 21.12 6.92 28.78
CA SER A 144 21.23 5.77 29.68
C SER A 144 20.04 4.82 29.49
N GLU A 145 20.31 3.51 29.54
CA GLU A 145 19.29 2.46 29.48
C GLU A 145 18.19 2.63 30.53
N THR A 146 18.53 3.13 31.71
CA THR A 146 17.58 3.38 32.81
C THR A 146 16.60 4.49 32.44
N LYS A 147 17.06 5.58 31.82
CA LYS A 147 16.18 6.66 31.31
C LYS A 147 15.30 6.15 30.17
N PHE A 148 15.84 5.25 29.34
CA PHE A 148 15.08 4.64 28.26
C PHE A 148 14.00 3.70 28.79
N LYS A 149 14.32 2.75 29.68
CA LYS A 149 13.37 1.81 30.32
C LYS A 149 12.27 2.53 31.10
N ASN A 150 12.60 3.62 31.80
CA ASN A 150 11.60 4.44 32.50
C ASN A 150 10.66 5.17 31.54
N LYS A 151 11.11 5.50 30.32
CA LYS A 151 10.23 5.97 29.24
C LYS A 151 9.50 4.82 28.52
N LYS A 152 10.06 3.60 28.57
CA LYS A 152 9.55 2.39 27.91
C LYS A 152 8.30 1.80 28.58
N LEU A 153 7.76 2.41 29.65
CA LEU A 153 6.54 1.96 30.35
C LEU A 153 5.47 3.06 30.54
N SER A 154 5.64 4.23 29.92
CA SER A 154 4.51 5.10 29.62
C SER A 154 4.38 5.20 28.10
N PHE A 155 3.84 4.14 27.50
CA PHE A 155 3.10 4.25 26.24
C PHE A 155 1.84 5.15 26.40
N ASP A 156 1.65 5.75 27.59
CA ASP A 156 0.70 6.80 27.91
C ASP A 156 1.02 8.11 27.18
N GLY A 157 0.38 8.28 26.02
CA GLY A 157 -0.28 9.55 25.69
C GLY A 157 0.36 10.47 24.65
N ASN A 158 1.68 10.38 24.38
CA ASN A 158 2.35 11.32 23.44
C ASN A 158 3.27 10.67 22.40
N LEU A 159 3.49 9.35 22.44
CA LEU A 159 4.21 8.64 21.38
C LEU A 159 3.23 8.33 20.25
N ILE A 160 3.49 8.87 19.05
CA ILE A 160 2.57 8.69 17.93
C ILE A 160 2.99 7.46 17.13
N ALA A 161 2.03 6.56 16.91
CA ALA A 161 2.21 5.39 16.08
C ALA A 161 2.58 5.81 14.65
N ILE A 162 3.55 5.09 14.07
CA ILE A 162 3.90 5.26 12.67
C ILE A 162 2.77 4.64 11.83
N LYS A 163 2.25 5.39 10.86
CA LYS A 163 1.11 4.97 10.03
C LYS A 163 1.50 3.87 9.05
N MET A 164 0.54 3.02 8.74
CA MET A 164 0.59 2.01 7.68
C MET A 164 -0.65 2.09 6.78
N ALA A 165 -0.60 1.45 5.61
CA ALA A 165 -1.77 1.35 4.74
C ALA A 165 -2.93 0.72 5.51
N GLY A 166 -4.13 1.30 5.41
CA GLY A 166 -5.32 0.83 6.09
C GLY A 166 -5.71 1.60 7.36
N ASP A 167 -4.81 2.41 7.92
CA ASP A 167 -5.06 3.14 9.17
C ASP A 167 -6.23 4.15 9.08
N ASN A 168 -7.00 4.28 10.15
CA ASN A 168 -8.17 5.18 10.21
C ASN A 168 -7.82 6.68 10.10
N GLY A 169 -6.54 7.04 10.19
CA GLY A 169 -6.05 8.41 10.08
C GLY A 169 -5.50 8.78 8.69
N ILE A 170 -5.81 7.98 7.67
CA ILE A 170 -5.38 8.19 6.29
C ILE A 170 -6.20 9.30 5.63
N ASN A 171 -5.52 10.19 4.90
CA ASN A 171 -6.11 11.35 4.25
C ASN A 171 -6.22 11.11 2.74
N VAL A 172 -7.43 11.25 2.21
CA VAL A 172 -7.76 11.03 0.79
C VAL A 172 -8.68 12.11 0.24
N HIS A 173 -8.14 13.30 0.03
CA HIS A 173 -8.90 14.44 -0.50
C HIS A 173 -8.90 14.45 -2.03
N ASN A 174 -7.72 14.25 -2.63
CA ASN A 174 -7.40 14.27 -4.04
C ASN A 174 -7.40 12.89 -4.69
N ILE A 175 -7.37 11.80 -3.91
CA ILE A 175 -7.43 10.41 -4.42
C ILE A 175 -8.75 9.79 -3.99
N GLN A 176 -9.60 9.40 -4.95
CA GLN A 176 -10.95 8.91 -4.63
C GLN A 176 -11.31 7.68 -5.45
N LEU A 177 -11.88 6.67 -4.79
CA LEU A 177 -12.59 5.59 -5.46
C LEU A 177 -13.86 6.13 -6.12
N PHE A 178 -14.01 5.92 -7.42
CA PHE A 178 -15.20 6.39 -8.16
C PHE A 178 -16.01 5.25 -8.76
N ASP A 179 -15.45 4.04 -8.88
CA ASP A 179 -16.19 2.85 -9.29
C ASP A 179 -15.63 1.59 -8.59
N LYS A 180 -16.52 0.66 -8.22
CA LYS A 180 -16.17 -0.54 -7.44
C LYS A 180 -15.99 -1.77 -8.33
N ALA A 181 -15.14 -2.67 -7.85
CA ALA A 181 -14.85 -4.04 -8.31
C ALA A 181 -15.75 -4.59 -9.43
N VAL A 182 -15.28 -4.50 -10.67
CA VAL A 182 -15.74 -5.42 -11.72
C VAL A 182 -15.19 -6.79 -11.36
N THR A 183 -16.09 -7.73 -11.05
CA THR A 183 -15.72 -9.12 -10.74
C THR A 183 -15.56 -9.89 -12.05
N GLY A 184 -14.31 -10.19 -12.39
CA GLY A 184 -14.01 -11.16 -13.44
C GLY A 184 -14.06 -12.56 -12.86
N ASN A 185 -14.91 -13.44 -13.39
CA ASN A 185 -14.84 -14.87 -13.08
C ASN A 185 -13.76 -15.48 -13.98
N SER A 186 -12.67 -15.94 -13.39
CA SER A 186 -11.66 -16.75 -14.07
C SER A 186 -11.69 -18.17 -13.50
N LEU A 187 -11.53 -19.18 -14.37
CA LEU A 187 -11.32 -20.56 -13.92
C LEU A 187 -10.08 -20.57 -13.02
N GLY A 188 -10.28 -20.80 -11.72
CA GLY A 188 -9.20 -20.91 -10.77
C GLY A 188 -8.35 -22.13 -11.11
N ARG A 189 -7.04 -22.04 -10.87
CA ARG A 189 -6.19 -23.25 -10.90
C ARG A 189 -6.79 -24.27 -9.94
N ILE A 190 -7.08 -25.47 -10.43
CA ILE A 190 -7.38 -26.63 -9.59
C ILE A 190 -6.08 -26.97 -8.85
N SER A 191 -5.86 -26.32 -7.71
CA SER A 191 -4.76 -26.62 -6.80
C SER A 191 -5.38 -27.33 -5.61
N TYR A 192 -5.42 -28.67 -5.65
CA TYR A 192 -5.67 -29.48 -4.46
C TYR A 192 -4.46 -29.36 -3.54
N GLY A 193 -4.44 -28.33 -2.69
CA GLY A 193 -3.52 -28.24 -1.58
C GLY A 193 -3.93 -29.24 -0.51
N THR A 194 -3.09 -30.23 -0.25
CA THR A 194 -3.19 -31.12 0.91
C THR A 194 -3.27 -30.33 2.21
N PRO A 195 -4.15 -30.70 3.16
CA PRO A 195 -4.25 -30.01 4.43
C PRO A 195 -3.04 -30.40 5.30
N SER A 196 -2.07 -29.51 5.44
CA SER A 196 -1.08 -29.64 6.51
C SER A 196 -0.76 -28.29 7.15
N SER A 197 -1.09 -28.22 8.44
CA SER A 197 -0.47 -27.43 9.52
C SER A 197 -0.33 -25.92 9.31
N GLY A 198 -1.29 -25.20 9.91
CA GLY A 198 -1.02 -24.08 10.82
C GLY A 198 -0.39 -22.83 10.23
N VAL A 199 -1.21 -21.91 9.72
CA VAL A 199 -0.92 -20.47 9.76
C VAL A 199 -2.25 -19.71 9.90
N GLU A 200 -2.64 -19.40 11.12
CA GLU A 200 -3.56 -18.29 11.40
C GLU A 200 -2.87 -17.00 10.95
N GLY A 201 -3.31 -16.41 9.85
CA GLY A 201 -2.69 -15.17 9.34
C GLY A 201 -2.96 -14.81 7.89
N ARG A 202 -3.58 -15.67 7.09
CA ARG A 202 -4.05 -15.27 5.75
C ARG A 202 -5.45 -14.68 5.87
N GLY A 203 -5.55 -13.41 5.50
CA GLY A 203 -6.75 -12.57 5.65
C GLY A 203 -8.03 -13.28 5.25
N LYS A 204 -9.13 -12.95 5.95
CA LYS A 204 -10.47 -13.51 5.74
C LYS A 204 -10.78 -13.61 4.23
N VAL A 205 -10.60 -14.81 3.67
CA VAL A 205 -11.15 -15.16 2.37
C VAL A 205 -12.66 -15.03 2.53
N TYR A 206 -13.30 -14.12 1.79
CA TYR A 206 -14.75 -14.01 1.84
C TYR A 206 -15.33 -15.39 1.49
N GLU A 207 -16.36 -15.85 2.19
CA GLU A 207 -17.06 -17.09 1.80
C GLU A 207 -17.54 -17.05 0.34
N LYS A 208 -17.75 -15.83 -0.19
CA LYS A 208 -18.09 -15.51 -1.59
C LYS A 208 -17.01 -15.88 -2.61
N ASP A 209 -15.77 -16.00 -2.16
CA ASP A 209 -14.59 -16.35 -2.96
C ASP A 209 -14.21 -17.84 -2.78
N ARG A 210 -15.01 -18.61 -2.01
CA ARG A 210 -14.91 -20.07 -1.95
C ARG A 210 -15.63 -20.68 -3.15
N GLY A 211 -14.89 -21.02 -4.18
CA GLY A 211 -15.37 -21.74 -5.36
C GLY A 211 -14.22 -22.14 -6.28
N ILE A 212 -14.52 -22.86 -7.37
CA ILE A 212 -13.55 -23.19 -8.43
C ILE A 212 -13.11 -21.97 -9.26
N PHE A 213 -13.60 -20.77 -8.94
CA PHE A 213 -13.33 -19.53 -9.66
C PHE A 213 -12.64 -18.51 -8.75
N THR A 214 -11.54 -17.97 -9.22
CA THR A 214 -10.87 -16.82 -8.60
C THR A 214 -11.52 -15.53 -9.10
N GLN A 215 -12.03 -14.72 -8.17
CA GLN A 215 -12.52 -13.37 -8.48
C GLN A 215 -11.35 -12.37 -8.41
N SER A 216 -10.88 -11.90 -9.55
CA SER A 216 -10.07 -10.67 -9.59
C SER A 216 -11.02 -9.48 -9.48
N ARG A 217 -10.69 -8.52 -8.59
CA ARG A 217 -11.46 -7.30 -8.38
C ARG A 217 -10.61 -6.10 -8.78
N ASP A 218 -11.04 -5.41 -9.83
CA ASP A 218 -10.42 -4.16 -10.26
C ASP A 218 -11.14 -2.97 -9.61
N TYR A 219 -10.40 -2.12 -8.91
CA TYR A 219 -10.86 -0.90 -8.29
C TYR A 219 -10.45 0.30 -9.16
N PHE A 220 -11.34 1.28 -9.30
CA PHE A 220 -11.13 2.43 -10.18
C PHE A 220 -11.04 3.72 -9.39
N PHE A 221 -9.93 4.42 -9.59
CA PHE A 221 -9.54 5.58 -8.81
C PHE A 221 -9.30 6.78 -9.69
N LYS A 222 -9.64 7.94 -9.15
CA LYS A 222 -9.32 9.22 -9.74
C LYS A 222 -8.39 10.01 -8.85
N MET A 223 -7.41 10.65 -9.48
CA MET A 223 -6.47 11.58 -8.86
C MET A 223 -6.73 12.98 -9.37
N LYS A 224 -6.80 13.95 -8.46
CA LYS A 224 -7.12 15.34 -8.76
C LYS A 224 -5.96 16.26 -8.40
N LEU A 225 -5.58 17.14 -9.33
CA LEU A 225 -4.79 18.34 -9.04
C LEU A 225 -5.69 19.53 -9.31
N LYS A 226 -6.29 20.06 -8.22
CA LYS A 226 -7.25 21.18 -8.21
C LYS A 226 -8.39 21.05 -9.22
N ASN A 227 -8.25 21.41 -10.50
CA ASN A 227 -9.35 21.32 -11.48
C ASN A 227 -9.20 20.13 -12.44
N GLU A 228 -8.03 19.50 -12.51
CA GLU A 228 -7.75 18.44 -13.46
C GLU A 228 -7.81 17.07 -12.76
N GLU A 229 -8.38 16.08 -13.44
CA GLU A 229 -8.58 14.73 -12.91
C GLU A 229 -8.00 13.69 -13.90
N VAL A 230 -7.40 12.63 -13.37
CA VAL A 230 -6.95 11.47 -14.14
C VAL A 230 -7.43 10.19 -13.50
N GLU A 231 -7.68 9.17 -14.33
CA GLU A 231 -8.19 7.89 -13.87
C GLU A 231 -7.14 6.78 -14.00
N PHE A 232 -7.21 5.81 -13.09
CA PHE A 232 -6.44 4.58 -13.13
C PHE A 232 -7.19 3.46 -12.43
N LYS A 233 -6.80 2.22 -12.69
CA LYS A 233 -7.33 1.04 -12.00
C LYS A 233 -6.26 0.25 -11.28
N THR A 234 -6.63 -0.47 -10.24
CA THR A 234 -5.73 -1.29 -9.42
C THR A 234 -6.43 -2.50 -8.84
N ASN A 235 -5.67 -3.54 -8.51
CA ASN A 235 -6.16 -4.72 -7.79
C ASN A 235 -5.83 -4.66 -6.29
N LEU A 236 -5.31 -3.53 -5.78
CA LEU A 236 -5.04 -3.33 -4.35
C LEU A 236 -6.34 -3.49 -3.56
N PHE A 237 -6.42 -4.59 -2.80
CA PHE A 237 -7.62 -5.08 -2.12
C PHE A 237 -7.69 -4.62 -0.65
N TYR A 238 -8.93 -4.54 -0.14
CA TYR A 238 -9.38 -4.04 1.18
C TYR A 238 -9.36 -2.51 1.31
N ASN A 239 -10.49 -1.91 1.70
CA ASN A 239 -10.63 -0.47 2.01
C ASN A 239 -9.75 0.42 1.15
N SER A 240 -9.97 0.37 -0.16
CA SER A 240 -9.02 0.86 -1.15
C SER A 240 -8.74 2.37 -1.00
N ASP A 241 -9.66 3.13 -0.41
CA ASP A 241 -9.45 4.53 0.00
C ASP A 241 -8.43 4.66 1.17
N ASN A 242 -8.36 3.68 2.08
CA ASN A 242 -7.34 3.64 3.12
C ASN A 242 -5.99 3.12 2.59
N TYR A 243 -5.84 2.80 1.31
CA TYR A 243 -4.55 2.38 0.75
C TYR A 243 -3.77 3.53 0.10
N PHE A 244 -4.37 4.71 0.04
CA PHE A 244 -3.72 5.91 -0.46
C PHE A 244 -3.68 6.92 0.68
N ASP A 245 -2.51 7.33 1.16
CA ASP A 245 -2.41 8.45 2.11
C ASP A 245 -1.69 9.61 1.46
N GLU A 246 -2.37 10.75 1.40
CA GLU A 246 -1.79 12.00 0.92
C GLU A 246 -0.82 12.55 1.97
N LEU A 247 0.44 12.71 1.56
CA LEU A 247 1.52 13.17 2.41
C LEU A 247 1.70 14.69 2.34
N ASN A 248 1.00 15.34 1.40
CA ASN A 248 0.88 16.78 1.27
C ASN A 248 -0.48 17.16 0.64
N SER A 249 -0.76 18.46 0.60
CA SER A 249 -1.97 19.00 -0.03
C SER A 249 -1.58 20.02 -1.10
N PRO A 250 -1.59 19.62 -2.39
CA PRO A 250 -1.45 20.54 -3.52
C PRO A 250 -2.42 21.72 -3.43
N LYS A 251 -1.95 22.93 -3.73
CA LYS A 251 -2.73 24.18 -3.76
C LYS A 251 -3.01 24.65 -5.19
N THR A 252 -2.21 24.21 -6.16
CA THR A 252 -2.30 24.58 -7.57
C THR A 252 -2.26 23.35 -8.49
N ASP A 253 -2.69 23.49 -9.74
CA ASP A 253 -2.61 22.42 -10.75
C ASP A 253 -1.15 22.07 -11.13
N GLN A 254 -0.18 22.90 -10.74
CA GLN A 254 1.26 22.72 -11.00
C GLN A 254 2.01 22.11 -9.82
N ASP A 255 1.33 21.95 -8.67
CA ASP A 255 1.93 21.34 -7.50
C ASP A 255 2.03 19.83 -7.68
N THR A 256 2.94 19.21 -6.92
CA THR A 256 3.08 17.76 -6.89
C THR A 256 2.27 17.19 -5.73
N LEU A 257 1.39 16.24 -6.01
CA LEU A 257 0.79 15.38 -5.00
C LEU A 257 1.78 14.27 -4.65
N LEU A 258 2.20 14.23 -3.38
CA LEU A 258 2.97 13.15 -2.80
C LEU A 258 2.02 12.27 -2.00
N TYR A 259 1.99 10.98 -2.30
CA TYR A 259 1.14 10.03 -1.58
C TYR A 259 1.84 8.69 -1.36
N TYR A 260 1.37 7.96 -0.36
CA TYR A 260 1.78 6.61 -0.04
C TYR A 260 0.75 5.61 -0.54
N SER A 261 1.18 4.56 -1.23
CA SER A 261 0.35 3.40 -1.57
C SER A 261 1.19 2.15 -1.71
N ASP A 262 0.66 0.98 -1.36
CA ASP A 262 1.31 -0.32 -1.52
C ASP A 262 2.80 -0.34 -1.11
N LYS A 263 3.09 0.13 0.11
CA LYS A 263 4.47 0.21 0.66
C LYS A 263 5.44 1.08 -0.16
N ARG A 264 4.93 2.04 -0.93
CA ARG A 264 5.71 2.93 -1.80
C ARG A 264 5.25 4.37 -1.69
N PHE A 265 6.18 5.28 -1.95
CA PHE A 265 5.83 6.67 -2.24
C PHE A 265 5.73 6.93 -3.73
N TYR A 266 4.76 7.76 -4.08
CA TYR A 266 4.46 8.16 -5.44
C TYR A 266 4.35 9.67 -5.54
N GLN A 267 4.74 10.19 -6.70
CA GLN A 267 4.52 11.57 -7.10
C GLN A 267 3.56 11.61 -8.28
N PHE A 268 2.52 12.43 -8.13
CA PHE A 268 1.58 12.78 -9.18
C PHE A 268 1.69 14.27 -9.49
N TYR A 269 2.01 14.61 -10.74
CA TYR A 269 2.20 16.01 -11.17
C TYR A 269 1.91 16.19 -12.66
N LYS A 270 1.61 17.43 -13.06
CA LYS A 270 1.48 17.83 -14.46
C LYS A 270 2.86 18.07 -15.07
N LYS A 271 3.06 17.61 -16.30
CA LYS A 271 4.28 17.90 -17.08
C LYS A 271 4.37 19.39 -17.38
N LYS A 272 5.60 19.89 -17.39
CA LYS A 272 5.92 21.25 -17.78
C LYS A 272 6.14 21.35 -19.28
#